data_AF-A0A523HIH7-F1
#
_entry.id   AF-A0A523HIH7-F1
#
_cell.length_a   1.000
_cell.length_b   1.000
_cell.length_c   1.000
_cell.angle_alpha   90.00
_cell.angle_beta   90.00
_cell.angle_gamma   90.00
#
_symmetry.space_group_name_H-M   'P 1'
#
loop_
_entity.id
_entity.type
_entity.pdbx_description
1 polymer ?
#
loop_
_entity_poly.entity_id
_entity_poly.type
_entity_poly.pdbx_seq_one_letter_code
_entity_poly.pdbx_strand_id
1 'polypeptide(L)'
;MNTKYVTMVLATTTLSLSLCFQGINAQFSQTTSEDLRSKWQFPDNPLGRRTSALLEALERNDEAYTRQFIHDAYAQDLRNDYPMSEHLAWFTQRSKDLERPFRAGGVVMPSPYHVEVGLRSGKTEKLFTLIVEIEQKEPYLITGLGFESVADAAKEYEHVDLSKVDILNEFEEFKQIFNNDSNYVRIVTILSPT
;
A
#
# COMPACT_ATOMS: atom_id res chain seq x y z
N MET A 1 -55.61 64.37 10.09
CA MET A 1 -56.84 63.64 9.73
C MET A 1 -56.54 62.15 9.78
N ASN A 2 -57.32 61.43 10.59
CA ASN A 2 -57.29 59.99 10.76
C ASN A 2 -57.84 59.29 9.51
N THR A 3 -57.10 58.35 8.94
CA THR A 3 -57.73 57.20 8.27
C THR A 3 -56.93 55.94 8.54
N LYS A 4 -57.65 54.95 9.08
CA LYS A 4 -57.18 53.61 9.45
C LYS A 4 -57.51 52.58 8.35
N TYR A 5 -56.87 51.42 8.49
CA TYR A 5 -57.15 50.09 7.90
C TYR A 5 -56.68 49.94 6.43
N VAL A 6 -56.01 48.85 6.03
CA VAL A 6 -56.40 47.45 6.20
C VAL A 6 -55.19 46.53 6.36
N THR A 7 -55.29 45.63 7.34
CA THR A 7 -54.51 44.39 7.48
C THR A 7 -54.95 43.39 6.41
N MET A 8 -54.02 42.82 5.64
CA MET A 8 -54.27 41.58 4.92
C MET A 8 -53.11 40.62 5.15
N VAL A 9 -53.40 39.59 5.94
CA VAL A 9 -52.57 38.42 6.15
C VAL A 9 -52.65 37.60 4.86
N LEU A 10 -51.51 37.36 4.20
CA LEU A 10 -51.38 36.22 3.30
C LEU A 10 -50.30 35.30 3.85
N ALA A 11 -50.73 34.09 4.18
CA ALA A 11 -49.91 33.01 4.68
C ALA A 11 -48.86 32.59 3.65
N THR A 12 -47.68 32.34 4.19
CA THR A 12 -46.48 31.76 3.60
C THR A 12 -46.71 30.34 3.08
N THR A 13 -46.27 30.06 1.86
CA THR A 13 -45.62 28.79 1.49
C THR A 13 -44.74 29.01 0.26
N THR A 14 -43.50 29.44 0.48
CA THR A 14 -42.42 29.19 -0.48
C THR A 14 -41.79 27.85 -0.15
N LEU A 15 -42.03 26.85 -0.99
CA LEU A 15 -41.25 25.63 -1.07
C LEU A 15 -39.81 26.01 -1.49
N SER A 16 -38.95 26.19 -0.49
CA SER A 16 -37.51 26.18 -0.67
C SER A 16 -37.09 24.72 -0.81
N LEU A 17 -36.74 24.28 -2.02
CA LEU A 17 -35.90 23.10 -2.21
C LEU A 17 -34.47 23.44 -1.76
N SER A 18 -34.25 23.49 -0.45
CA SER A 18 -32.91 23.35 0.11
C SER A 18 -32.56 21.87 0.05
N LEU A 19 -31.91 21.45 -1.03
CA LEU A 19 -31.08 20.24 -1.00
C LEU A 19 -29.91 20.55 -0.07
N CYS A 20 -30.07 20.13 1.18
CA CYS A 20 -28.98 20.04 2.15
C CYS A 20 -27.90 19.10 1.59
N PHE A 21 -26.91 19.66 0.90
CA PHE A 21 -25.58 19.06 0.83
C PHE A 21 -24.93 19.24 2.20
N GLN A 22 -25.36 18.43 3.17
CA GLN A 22 -24.68 18.27 4.44
C GLN A 22 -24.18 16.82 4.53
N GLY A 23 -22.86 16.68 4.55
CA GLY A 23 -22.21 15.53 5.19
C GLY A 23 -21.85 14.36 4.27
N ILE A 24 -20.93 14.58 3.33
CA ILE A 24 -19.87 13.57 3.10
C ILE A 24 -18.65 14.06 3.88
N ASN A 25 -18.79 14.13 5.20
CA ASN A 25 -17.65 14.34 6.09
C ASN A 25 -17.15 12.96 6.51
N ALA A 26 -15.98 12.61 5.99
CA ALA A 26 -14.95 11.82 6.67
C ALA A 26 -15.44 10.63 7.53
N GLN A 27 -15.90 9.56 6.89
CA GLN A 27 -15.84 8.21 7.47
C GLN A 27 -14.56 7.45 7.05
N PHE A 28 -13.60 8.14 6.46
CA PHE A 28 -12.32 7.58 5.99
C PHE A 28 -11.20 7.60 7.04
N SER A 29 -11.54 7.72 8.32
CA SER A 29 -10.57 7.70 9.40
C SER A 29 -10.87 6.53 10.32
N GLN A 30 -9.86 5.67 10.48
CA GLN A 30 -9.75 4.60 11.49
C GLN A 30 -10.13 3.17 11.07
N THR A 31 -9.81 2.73 9.83
CA THR A 31 -9.10 1.44 9.81
C THR A 31 -7.75 1.75 10.45
N THR A 32 -7.61 1.48 11.74
CA THR A 32 -6.42 1.89 12.50
C THR A 32 -5.21 1.25 11.83
N SER A 33 -4.07 1.94 11.84
CA SER A 33 -2.81 1.39 11.31
C SER A 33 -2.45 0.03 11.93
N GLU A 34 -3.01 -0.29 13.09
CA GLU A 34 -2.94 -1.58 13.76
C GLU A 34 -3.68 -2.70 13.01
N ASP A 35 -4.92 -2.47 12.54
CA ASP A 35 -5.73 -3.44 11.77
C ASP A 35 -5.10 -3.78 10.41
N LEU A 36 -4.43 -2.82 9.79
CA LEU A 36 -3.77 -3.03 8.50
C LEU A 36 -2.47 -3.81 8.64
N ARG A 37 -1.72 -3.57 9.72
CA ARG A 37 -0.51 -4.36 10.00
C ARG A 37 -0.84 -5.77 10.40
N SER A 38 -1.90 -5.99 11.18
CA SER A 38 -2.29 -7.35 11.58
C SER A 38 -2.66 -8.19 10.36
N LYS A 39 -3.30 -7.59 9.35
CA LYS A 39 -3.58 -8.22 8.06
C LYS A 39 -2.31 -8.71 7.35
N TRP A 40 -1.25 -7.91 7.36
CA TRP A 40 -0.02 -8.19 6.61
C TRP A 40 1.15 -8.71 7.48
N GLN A 41 0.93 -8.81 8.79
CA GLN A 41 1.86 -9.32 9.80
C GLN A 41 3.19 -8.56 9.89
N PHE A 42 3.18 -7.25 9.59
CA PHE A 42 4.36 -6.39 9.76
C PHE A 42 4.59 -6.00 11.23
N PRO A 43 5.86 -5.83 11.65
CA PRO A 43 6.17 -5.31 12.99
C PRO A 43 5.66 -3.88 13.18
N ASP A 44 5.42 -3.51 14.44
CA ASP A 44 5.08 -2.14 14.84
C ASP A 44 6.31 -1.23 14.82
N ASN A 45 6.75 -0.85 13.63
CA ASN A 45 7.79 0.15 13.42
C ASN A 45 7.41 1.09 12.25
N PRO A 46 8.14 2.20 12.02
CA PRO A 46 7.82 3.14 10.95
C PRO A 46 7.74 2.48 9.56
N LEU A 47 8.68 1.61 9.24
CA LEU A 47 8.74 0.89 7.97
C LEU A 47 7.53 -0.02 7.76
N GLY A 48 7.20 -0.85 8.74
CA GLY A 48 6.03 -1.74 8.69
C GLY A 48 4.71 -0.96 8.53
N ARG A 49 4.61 0.23 9.15
CA ARG A 49 3.45 1.13 8.97
C ARG A 49 3.36 1.67 7.55
N ARG A 50 4.46 2.16 6.98
CA ARG A 50 4.49 2.69 5.60
C ARG A 50 4.20 1.61 4.57
N THR A 51 4.81 0.43 4.72
CA THR A 51 4.60 -0.71 3.83
C THR A 51 3.17 -1.26 3.91
N SER A 52 2.59 -1.34 5.11
CA SER A 52 1.19 -1.78 5.25
C SER A 52 0.21 -0.81 4.57
N ALA A 53 0.42 0.50 4.72
CA ALA A 53 -0.38 1.53 4.05
C ALA A 53 -0.23 1.48 2.53
N LEU A 54 0.99 1.21 2.03
CA LEU A 54 1.26 1.01 0.60
C LEU A 54 0.51 -0.20 0.03
N LEU A 55 0.57 -1.35 0.72
CA LEU A 55 -0.15 -2.56 0.31
C LEU A 55 -1.66 -2.34 0.32
N GLU A 56 -2.17 -1.60 1.29
CA GLU A 56 -3.57 -1.23 1.32
C GLU A 56 -3.96 -0.31 0.14
N ALA A 57 -3.12 0.67 -0.23
CA ALA A 57 -3.36 1.50 -1.40
C ALA A 57 -3.41 0.66 -2.69
N LEU A 58 -2.50 -0.31 -2.84
CA LEU A 58 -2.52 -1.29 -3.93
C LEU A 58 -3.78 -2.17 -3.91
N GLU A 59 -4.21 -2.60 -2.73
CA GLU A 59 -5.39 -3.47 -2.62
C GLU A 59 -6.69 -2.70 -2.85
N ARG A 60 -6.83 -1.47 -2.38
CA ARG A 60 -8.00 -0.62 -2.64
C ARG A 60 -8.06 -0.24 -4.11
N ASN A 61 -6.91 0.14 -4.69
CA ASN A 61 -6.81 0.68 -6.05
C ASN A 61 -7.86 1.77 -6.32
N ASP A 62 -8.03 2.65 -5.34
CA ASP A 62 -8.93 3.80 -5.38
C ASP A 62 -8.09 5.06 -5.60
N GLU A 63 -8.38 5.82 -6.65
CA GLU A 63 -7.52 6.94 -7.05
C GLU A 63 -7.40 8.02 -5.97
N ALA A 64 -8.51 8.36 -5.30
CA ALA A 64 -8.52 9.39 -4.28
C ALA A 64 -7.68 8.97 -3.06
N TYR A 65 -7.86 7.72 -2.61
CA TYR A 65 -7.06 7.14 -1.54
C TYR A 65 -5.57 7.09 -1.90
N THR A 66 -5.24 6.58 -3.09
CA THR A 66 -3.84 6.46 -3.55
C THR A 66 -3.18 7.83 -3.68
N ARG A 67 -3.89 8.83 -4.19
CA ARG A 67 -3.38 10.21 -4.29
C ARG A 67 -3.06 10.79 -2.92
N GLN A 68 -3.94 10.59 -1.94
CA GLN A 68 -3.71 11.02 -0.56
C GLN A 68 -2.52 10.27 0.06
N PHE A 69 -2.45 8.96 -0.14
CA PHE A 69 -1.33 8.14 0.33
C PHE A 69 0.01 8.64 -0.23
N ILE A 70 0.11 8.86 -1.54
CA ILE A 70 1.33 9.39 -2.17
C ILE A 70 1.70 10.73 -1.55
N HIS A 71 0.72 11.63 -1.41
CA HIS A 71 0.95 12.94 -0.80
C HIS A 71 1.50 12.82 0.64
N ASP A 72 0.97 11.92 1.47
CA ASP A 72 1.31 11.85 2.89
C ASP A 72 2.50 10.93 3.21
N ALA A 73 2.79 9.99 2.33
CA ALA A 73 3.76 8.92 2.60
C ALA A 73 5.05 9.05 1.79
N TYR A 74 5.08 9.73 0.64
CA TYR A 74 6.29 9.81 -0.18
C TYR A 74 7.14 11.03 0.18
N ALA A 75 8.46 10.83 0.14
CA ALA A 75 9.44 11.90 0.22
C ALA A 75 9.23 12.89 -0.93
N GLN A 76 9.63 14.14 -0.72
CA GLN A 76 9.45 15.19 -1.73
C GLN A 76 10.16 14.83 -3.05
N ASP A 77 11.37 14.29 -2.97
CA ASP A 77 12.15 13.93 -4.15
C ASP A 77 11.45 12.85 -4.97
N LEU A 78 11.05 11.74 -4.34
CA LEU A 78 10.29 10.66 -5.00
C LEU A 78 8.97 11.15 -5.62
N ARG A 79 8.26 12.08 -4.97
CA ARG A 79 7.04 12.69 -5.53
C ARG A 79 7.32 13.55 -6.76
N ASN A 80 8.50 14.16 -6.84
CA ASN A 80 8.86 15.08 -7.90
C ASN A 80 9.54 14.40 -9.10
N ASP A 81 10.10 13.20 -8.91
CA ASP A 81 10.74 12.42 -9.97
C ASP A 81 9.77 12.07 -11.11
N TYR A 82 8.48 11.91 -10.78
CA TYR A 82 7.42 11.59 -11.74
C TYR A 82 6.14 12.40 -11.45
N PRO A 83 5.37 12.79 -12.48
CA PRO A 83 4.08 13.44 -12.27
C PRO A 83 3.09 12.50 -11.55
N MET A 84 2.16 13.07 -10.79
CA MET A 84 1.14 12.30 -10.05
C MET A 84 0.37 11.29 -10.92
N SER A 85 0.13 11.60 -12.19
CA SER A 85 -0.52 10.68 -13.12
C SER A 85 0.28 9.38 -13.34
N GLU A 86 1.61 9.45 -13.36
CA GLU A 86 2.47 8.28 -13.52
C GLU A 86 2.50 7.44 -12.25
N HIS A 87 2.56 8.06 -11.07
CA HIS A 87 2.40 7.35 -9.81
C HIS A 87 1.06 6.59 -9.77
N LEU A 88 -0.05 7.25 -10.09
CA LEU A 88 -1.37 6.61 -10.13
C LEU A 88 -1.46 5.49 -11.17
N ALA A 89 -0.84 5.66 -12.33
CA ALA A 89 -0.75 4.63 -13.36
C ALA A 89 0.03 3.41 -12.86
N TRP A 90 1.12 3.62 -12.12
CA TRP A 90 1.90 2.55 -11.49
C TRP A 90 1.03 1.74 -10.52
N PHE A 91 0.31 2.38 -9.59
CA PHE A 91 -0.60 1.67 -8.68
C PHE A 91 -1.65 0.87 -9.45
N THR A 92 -2.29 1.50 -10.44
CA THR A 92 -3.30 0.86 -11.27
C THR A 92 -2.76 -0.37 -11.99
N GLN A 93 -1.53 -0.27 -12.52
CA GLN A 93 -0.88 -1.37 -13.21
C GLN A 93 -0.52 -2.50 -12.23
N ARG A 94 0.12 -2.19 -11.11
CA ARG A 94 0.51 -3.19 -10.10
C ARG A 94 -0.69 -3.89 -9.47
N SER A 95 -1.77 -3.17 -9.20
CA SER A 95 -3.03 -3.78 -8.72
C SER A 95 -3.66 -4.73 -9.73
N LYS A 96 -3.46 -4.50 -11.05
CA LYS A 96 -3.84 -5.45 -12.11
C LYS A 96 -2.90 -6.65 -12.14
N ASP A 97 -1.59 -6.42 -12.10
CA ASP A 97 -0.56 -7.46 -12.12
C ASP A 97 -0.71 -8.43 -10.94
N LEU A 98 -1.08 -7.91 -9.76
CA LEU A 98 -1.33 -8.69 -8.55
C LEU A 98 -2.68 -9.42 -8.55
N GLU A 99 -3.60 -9.11 -9.47
CA GLU A 99 -4.90 -9.78 -9.61
C GLU A 99 -5.64 -10.01 -8.27
N ARG A 100 -6.05 -8.92 -7.64
CA ARG A 100 -6.68 -8.89 -6.30
C ARG A 100 -7.76 -9.98 -6.07
N PRO A 101 -7.90 -10.49 -4.82
CA PRO A 101 -7.08 -10.18 -3.65
C PRO A 101 -5.73 -10.89 -3.73
N PHE A 102 -4.63 -10.19 -3.41
CA PHE A 102 -3.30 -10.80 -3.34
C PHE A 102 -2.90 -11.06 -1.89
N ARG A 103 -1.84 -11.84 -1.68
CA ARG A 103 -1.33 -12.18 -0.35
C ARG A 103 0.11 -11.73 -0.20
N ALA A 104 0.45 -11.16 0.96
CA ALA A 104 1.84 -11.06 1.38
C ALA A 104 2.32 -12.44 1.83
N GLY A 105 3.51 -12.82 1.38
CA GLY A 105 4.22 -14.03 1.78
C GLY A 105 5.34 -13.68 2.75
N GLY A 106 6.58 -13.89 2.33
CA GLY A 106 7.77 -13.60 3.13
C GLY A 106 8.06 -12.10 3.22
N VAL A 107 8.51 -11.66 4.39
CA VAL A 107 9.00 -10.30 4.64
C VAL A 107 10.46 -10.39 5.05
N VAL A 108 11.33 -9.68 4.35
CA VAL A 108 12.76 -9.55 4.65
C VAL A 108 13.03 -8.10 4.99
N MET A 109 13.74 -7.84 6.09
CA MET A 109 14.12 -6.49 6.51
C MET A 109 15.65 -6.38 6.56
N PRO A 110 16.32 -6.16 5.40
CA PRO A 110 17.77 -6.00 5.34
C PRO A 110 18.29 -4.86 6.23
N SER A 111 17.46 -3.84 6.50
CA SER A 111 17.77 -2.78 7.44
C SER A 111 16.50 -2.22 8.10
N PRO A 112 16.61 -1.38 9.15
CA PRO A 112 15.45 -0.71 9.75
C PRO A 112 14.67 0.20 8.79
N TYR A 113 15.23 0.52 7.63
CA TYR A 113 14.70 1.49 6.67
C TYR A 113 14.50 0.90 5.27
N HIS A 114 14.67 -0.41 5.11
CA HIS A 114 14.51 -1.13 3.85
C HIS A 114 13.76 -2.44 4.13
N VAL A 115 12.71 -2.73 3.37
CA VAL A 115 11.98 -3.99 3.44
C VAL A 115 11.68 -4.52 2.05
N GLU A 116 11.81 -5.83 1.92
CA GLU A 116 11.40 -6.59 0.75
C GLU A 116 10.24 -7.49 1.14
N VAL A 117 9.18 -7.47 0.34
CA VAL A 117 7.94 -8.20 0.59
C VAL A 117 7.65 -9.08 -0.61
N GLY A 118 7.66 -10.39 -0.39
CA GLY A 118 7.15 -11.34 -1.35
C GLY A 118 5.63 -11.20 -1.45
N LEU A 119 5.11 -10.97 -2.65
CA LEU A 119 3.68 -10.89 -2.94
C LEU A 119 3.29 -12.03 -3.87
N ARG A 120 2.12 -12.59 -3.62
CA ARG A 120 1.53 -13.63 -4.47
C ARG A 120 0.20 -13.13 -5.02
N SER A 121 0.08 -13.12 -6.35
CA SER A 121 -1.16 -12.75 -7.01
C SER A 121 -2.31 -13.69 -6.67
N GLY A 122 -3.53 -13.17 -6.65
CA GLY A 122 -4.71 -13.90 -6.19
C GLY A 122 -5.25 -14.94 -7.14
N LYS A 123 -5.03 -14.76 -8.45
CA LYS A 123 -5.63 -15.63 -9.49
C LYS A 123 -4.61 -16.48 -10.22
N THR A 124 -3.46 -15.91 -10.58
CA THR A 124 -2.42 -16.62 -11.34
C THR A 124 -1.32 -17.23 -10.49
N GLU A 125 -1.31 -17.00 -9.17
CA GLU A 125 -0.26 -17.45 -8.25
C GLU A 125 1.16 -16.95 -8.60
N LYS A 126 1.28 -15.99 -9.53
CA LYS A 126 2.54 -15.30 -9.85
C LYS A 126 3.12 -14.65 -8.60
N LEU A 127 4.45 -14.73 -8.49
CA LEU A 127 5.22 -14.17 -7.39
C LEU A 127 5.89 -12.87 -7.82
N PHE A 128 5.84 -11.90 -6.92
CA PHE A 128 6.45 -10.59 -7.07
C PHE A 128 7.23 -10.23 -5.81
N THR A 129 8.21 -9.36 -5.96
CA THR A 129 8.90 -8.73 -4.82
C THR A 129 8.58 -7.24 -4.84
N LEU A 130 8.06 -6.74 -3.73
CA LEU A 130 7.88 -5.31 -3.46
C LEU A 130 9.01 -4.84 -2.55
N ILE A 131 9.77 -3.85 -3.00
CA ILE A 131 10.88 -3.25 -2.28
C ILE A 131 10.45 -1.87 -1.81
N VAL A 132 10.65 -1.56 -0.52
CA VAL A 132 10.28 -0.27 0.07
C VAL A 132 11.42 0.25 0.91
N GLU A 133 11.81 1.51 0.65
CA GLU A 133 12.79 2.25 1.43
C GLU A 133 12.17 3.49 2.05
N ILE A 134 12.57 3.82 3.28
CA ILE A 134 12.11 5.02 3.99
C ILE A 134 13.29 5.88 4.46
N GLU A 135 13.01 7.15 4.76
CA GLU A 135 13.95 8.05 5.39
C GLU A 135 14.45 7.51 6.75
N GLN A 136 15.69 7.82 7.11
CA GLN A 136 16.27 7.42 8.40
C GLN A 136 15.77 8.26 9.59
N LYS A 137 15.08 9.36 9.31
CA LYS A 137 14.59 10.32 10.30
C LYS A 137 13.10 10.57 10.07
N GLU A 138 12.43 11.08 11.10
CA GLU A 138 11.06 11.57 10.95
C GLU A 138 10.96 12.60 9.82
N PRO A 139 9.91 12.52 8.99
CA PRO A 139 8.66 11.77 9.20
C PRO A 139 8.63 10.33 8.63
N TYR A 140 9.79 9.73 8.33
CA TYR A 140 9.91 8.36 7.79
C TYR A 140 9.12 8.19 6.49
N LEU A 141 9.32 9.12 5.55
CA LEU A 141 8.67 9.07 4.25
C LEU A 141 9.34 8.02 3.36
N ILE A 142 8.59 7.50 2.39
CA ILE A 142 9.08 6.54 1.40
C ILE A 142 10.00 7.28 0.43
N THR A 143 11.24 6.82 0.32
CA THR A 143 12.27 7.37 -0.56
C THR A 143 12.51 6.50 -1.79
N GLY A 144 12.15 5.23 -1.74
CA GLY A 144 12.38 4.27 -2.83
C GLY A 144 11.28 3.21 -2.89
N LEU A 145 10.92 2.84 -4.11
CA LEU A 145 9.98 1.77 -4.41
C LEU A 145 10.47 0.94 -5.58
N GLY A 146 10.52 -0.38 -5.38
CA GLY A 146 10.79 -1.37 -6.43
C GLY A 146 9.65 -2.37 -6.50
N PHE A 147 9.37 -2.88 -7.70
CA PHE A 147 8.40 -3.96 -7.89
C PHE A 147 8.81 -4.85 -9.04
N GLU A 148 9.13 -6.10 -8.73
CA GLU A 148 9.73 -7.04 -9.65
C GLU A 148 8.93 -8.33 -9.71
N SER A 149 8.88 -8.95 -10.89
CA SER A 149 8.34 -10.29 -11.08
C SER A 149 9.45 -11.29 -10.88
N VAL A 150 9.26 -12.28 -10.00
CA VAL A 150 10.29 -13.28 -9.68
C VAL A 150 10.67 -14.09 -10.93
N ALA A 151 9.71 -14.34 -11.82
CA ALA A 151 9.97 -15.05 -13.08
C ALA A 151 10.78 -14.22 -14.08
N ASP A 152 10.69 -12.89 -14.04
CA ASP A 152 11.45 -12.02 -14.94
C ASP A 152 12.85 -11.75 -14.39
N ALA A 153 13.00 -11.64 -13.07
CA ALA A 153 14.30 -11.63 -12.41
C ALA A 153 15.10 -12.88 -12.76
N ALA A 154 14.49 -14.07 -12.74
CA ALA A 154 15.15 -15.33 -13.10
C ALA A 154 15.63 -15.38 -14.57
N LYS A 155 14.91 -14.74 -15.50
CA LYS A 155 15.31 -14.68 -16.92
C LYS A 155 16.51 -13.77 -17.17
N GLU A 156 16.70 -12.75 -16.35
CA GLU A 156 17.89 -11.88 -16.45
C GLU A 156 19.18 -12.67 -16.14
N TYR A 157 19.06 -13.79 -15.41
CA TYR A 157 20.13 -14.74 -15.14
C TYR A 157 20.17 -15.95 -16.11
N GLU A 158 19.39 -15.96 -17.19
CA GLU A 158 19.29 -17.11 -18.13
C GLU A 158 20.56 -17.35 -18.96
N HIS A 159 21.57 -16.46 -18.86
CA HIS A 159 22.94 -16.71 -19.36
C HIS A 159 23.85 -17.45 -18.38
N VAL A 160 23.36 -17.74 -17.18
CA VAL A 160 23.99 -18.65 -16.22
C VAL A 160 23.46 -20.06 -16.52
N ASP A 161 24.33 -21.05 -16.60
CA ASP A 161 23.93 -22.45 -16.85
C ASP A 161 23.11 -23.01 -15.67
N LEU A 162 21.79 -22.84 -15.76
CA LEU A 162 20.82 -23.24 -14.74
C LEU A 162 20.68 -24.76 -14.61
N SER A 163 21.34 -25.57 -15.45
CA SER A 163 21.39 -27.04 -15.26
C SER A 163 22.20 -27.46 -14.02
N LYS A 164 22.91 -26.51 -13.40
CA LYS A 164 23.60 -26.68 -12.10
C LYS A 164 22.95 -25.92 -10.94
N VAL A 165 21.88 -25.19 -11.19
CA VAL A 165 21.19 -24.38 -10.17
C VAL A 165 19.78 -24.94 -10.01
N ASP A 166 19.62 -25.81 -9.01
CA ASP A 166 18.30 -26.27 -8.58
C ASP A 166 17.51 -25.07 -8.06
N ILE A 167 16.73 -24.41 -8.92
CA ILE A 167 15.89 -23.24 -8.58
C ILE A 167 14.92 -23.55 -7.42
N LEU A 168 14.58 -24.83 -7.20
CA LEU A 168 13.80 -25.29 -6.06
C LEU A 168 14.63 -25.45 -4.77
N ASN A 169 15.91 -25.81 -4.88
CA ASN A 169 16.82 -25.76 -3.74
C ASN A 169 17.24 -24.32 -3.46
N GLU A 170 17.28 -23.42 -4.43
CA GLU A 170 17.63 -22.02 -4.21
C GLU A 170 16.54 -21.24 -3.48
N PHE A 171 15.28 -21.70 -3.45
CA PHE A 171 14.24 -21.12 -2.57
C PHE A 171 14.34 -21.65 -1.13
N GLU A 172 14.87 -22.86 -0.92
CA GLU A 172 15.19 -23.41 0.41
C GLU A 172 16.59 -22.96 0.88
N GLU A 173 17.52 -22.67 -0.03
CA GLU A 173 18.81 -22.03 0.22
C GLU A 173 18.66 -20.51 0.34
N PHE A 174 17.69 -19.86 -0.30
CA PHE A 174 17.28 -18.49 0.06
C PHE A 174 16.77 -18.48 1.50
N LYS A 175 16.10 -19.54 1.98
CA LYS A 175 15.76 -19.64 3.41
C LYS A 175 16.99 -19.91 4.29
N GLN A 176 18.04 -20.58 3.80
CA GLN A 176 19.25 -20.91 4.58
C GLN A 176 20.36 -19.83 4.55
N ILE A 177 20.53 -19.09 3.47
CA ILE A 177 21.45 -17.95 3.34
C ILE A 177 21.03 -16.84 4.32
N PHE A 178 19.73 -16.63 4.51
CA PHE A 178 19.19 -15.72 5.53
C PHE A 178 19.21 -16.30 6.96
N ASN A 179 19.58 -17.57 7.16
CA ASN A 179 19.65 -18.21 8.47
C ASN A 179 21.08 -18.34 9.02
N ASN A 180 22.12 -18.15 8.20
CA ASN A 180 23.51 -18.41 8.59
C ASN A 180 24.40 -17.18 8.76
N ASP A 181 23.96 -15.97 8.40
CA ASP A 181 24.65 -14.73 8.80
C ASP A 181 24.08 -14.21 10.13
N SER A 182 24.82 -14.55 11.19
CA SER A 182 24.43 -14.51 12.59
C SER A 182 24.42 -13.11 13.21
N ASN A 183 23.78 -12.13 12.56
CA ASN A 183 23.53 -10.84 13.21
C ASN A 183 22.16 -10.18 12.97
N TYR A 184 21.35 -10.59 11.99
CA TYR A 184 20.08 -9.88 11.76
C TYR A 184 19.02 -10.74 11.08
N VAL A 185 18.25 -11.55 11.81
CA VAL A 185 16.83 -11.79 11.45
C VAL A 185 16.01 -12.18 12.70
N ARG A 186 14.98 -11.40 13.04
CA ARG A 186 13.80 -11.92 13.73
C ARG A 186 12.82 -12.37 12.65
N ILE A 187 12.85 -13.64 12.29
CA ILE A 187 11.81 -14.26 11.46
C ILE A 187 10.58 -14.43 12.36
N VAL A 188 9.49 -13.72 12.07
CA VAL A 188 8.18 -14.09 12.60
C VAL A 188 7.68 -15.26 11.75
N THR A 189 7.93 -16.47 12.22
CA THR A 189 7.41 -17.69 11.59
C THR A 189 5.89 -17.72 11.79
N ILE A 190 5.14 -17.52 10.71
CA ILE A 190 3.69 -17.68 10.69
C ILE A 190 3.40 -19.17 10.56
N LEU A 191 3.17 -19.83 11.69
CA LEU A 191 2.59 -21.17 11.70
C LEU A 191 1.11 -21.05 11.35
N SER A 192 0.70 -21.69 10.25
CA SER A 192 -0.71 -21.94 9.94
C SER A 192 -1.38 -22.67 11.11
N PRO A 193 -2.58 -22.28 11.58
CA PRO A 193 -3.33 -23.14 12.48
C PRO A 193 -3.92 -24.31 11.67
N THR A 194 -3.78 -25.50 12.26
CA THR A 194 -4.38 -26.79 11.89
C THR A 194 -5.88 -26.75 11.66
#